data_AF-P41922-F1
#
_entry.id   AF-P41922-F1
#
_cell.length_a   1.000
_cell.length_b   1.000
_cell.length_c   1.000
_cell.angle_alpha   90.00
_cell.angle_beta   90.00
_cell.angle_gamma   90.00
#
_symmetry.space_group_name_H-M   'P 1'
#
loop_
_entity.id
_entity.type
_entity.pdbx_description
1 polymer ?
#
loop_
_entity_poly.entity_id
_entity_poly.type
_entity_poly.pdbx_seq_one_letter_code
_entity_poly.pdbx_strand_id
1 'polypeptide(L)'
;MAILEEIDDVDNMDFDPAEFDPRAVLTDATAHQESDGRGPINLISKAEHERREQAKKQQEQQQEQQQQANPMAQLQQMMDQMNQGGGMPPNMGQQGKPGTQVFDSEEFKNQEIQESDFKDWQIVYPVYFDKNKTVGEGRRVPLELAVENPLGQTIAEACKMLTLPSIYEAHKTHPKDWANPGRVRVQLKDDPALGLPPHSVKNKRHLFRLIAQYMKEHPTKEVTPYQGPVFQKIIQTNPEFPWNSKNLPPKPQYPRGWKMPEILPILSPALSHGEANNDMMEQMANQFMPKIPEAPPQQKVKKMKVRVGR
;
A
#
# COMPACT_ATOMS: atom_id res chain seq x y z
N MET A 1 46.92 1.27 0.06
CA MET A 1 46.10 0.06 0.32
C MET A 1 44.65 0.47 0.24
N ALA A 2 43.84 -0.28 -0.49
CA ALA A 2 42.69 0.20 -1.27
C ALA A 2 41.62 0.98 -0.47
N ILE A 3 41.40 2.21 -0.92
CA ILE A 3 40.28 3.09 -0.57
C ILE A 3 39.10 2.57 -1.42
N LEU A 4 38.10 1.97 -0.78
CA LEU A 4 36.81 1.73 -1.42
C LEU A 4 35.95 2.94 -1.10
N GLU A 5 35.90 3.88 -2.02
CA GLU A 5 35.03 5.04 -1.96
C GLU A 5 33.56 4.61 -1.87
N GLU A 6 32.89 5.14 -0.85
CA GLU A 6 31.45 5.10 -0.66
C GLU A 6 30.78 5.86 -1.81
N ILE A 7 30.05 5.14 -2.65
CA ILE A 7 29.19 5.75 -3.66
C ILE A 7 27.76 5.76 -3.09
N ASP A 8 27.39 6.92 -2.55
CA ASP A 8 26.03 7.31 -2.21
C ASP A 8 25.22 7.57 -3.49
N ASP A 9 24.70 6.52 -4.13
CA ASP A 9 23.76 6.66 -5.24
C ASP A 9 22.34 6.88 -4.70
N VAL A 10 22.13 8.14 -4.32
CA VAL A 10 20.88 8.82 -3.98
C VAL A 10 19.82 8.54 -5.05
N ASP A 11 18.75 7.88 -4.62
CA ASP A 11 17.40 7.95 -5.17
C ASP A 11 17.29 8.33 -6.67
N ASN A 12 17.26 7.32 -7.55
CA ASN A 12 16.54 7.38 -8.84
C ASN A 12 17.25 7.94 -10.09
N MET A 13 18.56 7.80 -10.23
CA MET A 13 19.28 8.12 -11.48
C MET A 13 19.43 6.84 -12.35
N ASP A 14 18.74 6.81 -13.50
CA ASP A 14 18.96 5.90 -14.64
C ASP A 14 18.69 4.38 -14.49
N PHE A 15 17.59 3.98 -13.85
CA PHE A 15 17.06 2.64 -14.14
C PHE A 15 16.25 2.67 -15.44
N ASP A 16 16.85 2.25 -16.56
CA ASP A 16 16.09 1.84 -17.73
C ASP A 16 15.70 0.36 -17.58
N PRO A 17 14.47 0.06 -17.16
CA PRO A 17 14.06 -1.32 -17.04
C PRO A 17 14.09 -2.07 -18.38
N ALA A 18 14.14 -1.38 -19.54
CA ALA A 18 14.26 -2.02 -20.85
C ALA A 18 15.58 -2.81 -21.01
N GLU A 19 16.64 -2.47 -20.26
CA GLU A 19 17.93 -3.18 -20.34
C GLU A 19 17.85 -4.66 -20.00
N PHE A 20 16.86 -5.09 -19.20
CA PHE A 20 16.73 -6.46 -18.72
C PHE A 20 15.53 -7.20 -19.31
N ASP A 21 14.81 -6.60 -20.27
CA ASP A 21 13.72 -7.26 -20.98
C ASP A 21 14.13 -7.55 -22.43
N PRO A 22 14.45 -8.81 -22.79
CA PRO A 22 14.73 -9.14 -24.18
C PRO A 22 13.53 -8.84 -25.10
N ARG A 23 12.33 -8.65 -24.54
CA ARG A 23 11.11 -8.26 -25.26
C ARG A 23 11.04 -6.76 -25.56
N ALA A 24 11.80 -5.90 -24.87
CA ALA A 24 11.76 -4.46 -25.06
C ALA A 24 12.58 -3.97 -26.28
N VAL A 25 13.50 -4.79 -26.79
CA VAL A 25 14.45 -4.42 -27.86
C VAL A 25 13.78 -4.28 -29.26
N LEU A 26 12.47 -4.54 -29.39
CA LEU A 26 11.79 -4.60 -30.68
C LEU A 26 10.90 -3.39 -31.05
N THR A 27 10.86 -2.32 -30.25
CA THR A 27 9.93 -1.20 -30.51
C THR A 27 10.55 0.17 -30.85
N ASP A 28 11.88 0.36 -30.83
CA ASP A 28 12.47 1.72 -30.89
C ASP A 28 13.45 2.03 -32.03
N ALA A 29 13.60 1.16 -33.02
CA ALA A 29 14.57 1.39 -34.11
C ALA A 29 14.18 2.49 -35.15
N THR A 30 13.19 3.35 -34.87
CA THR A 30 12.75 4.40 -35.83
C THR A 30 12.44 5.79 -35.24
N ALA A 31 12.78 6.08 -33.98
CA ALA A 31 12.44 7.36 -33.35
C ALA A 31 13.65 8.13 -32.77
N HIS A 32 14.68 8.35 -33.58
CA HIS A 32 15.68 9.40 -33.31
C HIS A 32 15.50 10.54 -34.32
N GLN A 33 14.55 11.42 -34.04
CA GLN A 33 14.54 12.80 -34.52
C GLN A 33 14.15 13.72 -33.36
N GLU A 34 15.17 14.48 -32.94
CA GLU A 34 15.20 15.69 -32.13
C GLU A 34 13.84 16.41 -31.92
N SER A 35 13.43 16.53 -30.66
CA SER A 35 12.76 17.75 -30.19
C SER A 35 13.03 17.96 -28.70
N ASP A 36 13.71 19.07 -28.40
CA ASP A 36 13.89 19.61 -27.07
C ASP A 36 12.53 19.96 -26.43
N GLY A 37 12.26 19.41 -25.25
CA GLY A 37 10.99 19.64 -24.55
C GLY A 37 11.10 19.39 -23.04
N ARG A 38 11.90 20.19 -22.33
CA ARG A 38 11.85 20.26 -20.85
C ARG A 38 10.47 20.76 -20.40
N GLY A 39 9.59 19.84 -20.02
CA GLY A 39 8.36 20.16 -19.30
C GLY A 39 8.68 20.65 -17.87
N PRO A 40 7.99 21.68 -17.36
CA PRO A 40 8.32 22.29 -16.09
C PRO A 40 7.97 21.36 -14.91
N ILE A 41 8.94 21.16 -14.02
CA ILE A 41 8.71 20.68 -12.67
C ILE A 41 7.76 21.67 -11.99
N ASN A 42 6.62 21.19 -11.48
CA ASN A 42 5.70 21.99 -10.68
C ASN A 42 6.38 22.43 -9.38
N LEU A 43 7.07 23.58 -9.42
CA LEU A 43 7.47 24.33 -8.24
C LEU A 43 6.19 24.87 -7.59
N ILE A 44 5.76 24.21 -6.51
CA ILE A 44 4.73 24.74 -5.60
C ILE A 44 5.17 26.15 -5.21
N SER A 45 4.38 27.15 -5.57
CA SER A 45 4.74 28.54 -5.33
C SER A 45 4.81 28.80 -3.82
N LYS A 46 5.71 29.71 -3.38
CA LYS A 46 5.73 30.17 -1.97
C LYS A 46 4.33 30.59 -1.47
N ALA A 47 3.51 31.13 -2.37
CA ALA A 47 2.12 31.53 -2.09
C ALA A 47 1.16 30.36 -1.79
N GLU A 48 1.43 29.14 -2.24
CA GLU A 48 0.65 27.94 -1.87
C GLU A 48 1.08 27.38 -0.52
N HIS A 49 2.38 27.44 -0.21
CA HIS A 49 2.89 27.06 1.10
C HIS A 49 2.33 27.97 2.21
N GLU A 50 2.34 29.29 1.99
CA GLU A 50 1.79 30.27 2.93
C GLU A 50 0.28 30.09 3.14
N ARG A 51 -0.49 29.75 2.09
CA ARG A 51 -1.93 29.46 2.23
C ARG A 51 -2.18 28.20 3.05
N ARG A 52 -1.37 27.15 2.89
CA ARG A 52 -1.48 25.93 3.70
C ARG A 52 -1.16 26.17 5.17
N GLU A 53 -0.14 27.00 5.46
CA GLU A 53 0.16 27.38 6.84
C GLU A 53 -0.94 28.23 7.48
N GLN A 54 -1.51 29.19 6.76
CA GLN A 54 -2.65 29.97 7.25
C GLN A 54 -3.88 29.09 7.50
N ALA A 55 -4.14 28.11 6.64
CA ALA A 55 -5.22 27.14 6.83
C ALA A 55 -5.01 26.27 8.08
N LYS A 56 -3.78 25.76 8.31
CA LYS A 56 -3.44 25.03 9.55
C LYS A 56 -3.64 25.87 10.81
N LYS A 57 -3.15 27.12 10.82
CA LYS A 57 -3.33 28.04 11.97
C LYS A 57 -4.80 28.37 12.25
N GLN A 58 -5.63 28.50 11.22
CA GLN A 58 -7.07 28.68 11.41
C GLN A 58 -7.76 27.43 11.97
N GLN A 59 -7.34 26.24 11.55
CA GLN A 59 -7.87 24.97 12.07
C GLN A 59 -7.49 24.76 13.56
N GLU A 60 -6.24 25.06 13.92
CA GLU A 60 -5.77 24.99 15.32
C GLU A 60 -6.53 25.98 16.22
N GLN A 61 -6.71 27.24 15.78
CA GLN A 61 -7.51 28.23 16.54
C GLN A 61 -8.98 27.82 16.69
N GLN A 62 -9.57 27.16 15.69
CA GLN A 62 -10.94 26.64 15.81
C GLN A 62 -11.02 25.45 16.78
N GLN A 63 -10.02 24.58 16.81
CA GLN A 63 -9.95 23.49 17.79
C GLN A 63 -9.73 24.01 19.21
N GLU A 64 -8.88 25.03 19.41
CA GLU A 64 -8.66 25.64 20.74
C GLU A 64 -9.92 26.34 21.27
N GLN A 65 -10.65 27.07 20.42
CA GLN A 65 -11.92 27.68 20.83
C GLN A 65 -13.00 26.65 21.17
N GLN A 66 -13.06 25.53 20.45
CA GLN A 66 -13.98 24.44 20.77
C GLN A 66 -13.62 23.73 22.09
N GLN A 67 -12.33 23.58 22.40
CA GLN A 67 -11.89 22.99 23.67
C GLN A 67 -12.17 23.91 24.87
N GLN A 68 -12.05 25.23 24.72
CA GLN A 68 -12.36 26.18 25.79
C GLN A 68 -13.87 26.39 26.01
N ALA A 69 -14.69 26.25 24.97
CA ALA A 69 -16.13 26.52 25.06
C ALA A 69 -16.94 25.43 25.78
N ASN A 70 -16.37 24.23 25.99
CA ASN A 70 -17.15 23.08 26.44
C ASN A 70 -16.46 22.27 27.56
N PRO A 71 -16.26 22.84 28.77
CA PRO A 71 -15.71 22.10 29.91
C PRO A 71 -16.57 20.87 30.28
N MET A 72 -17.87 20.90 29.95
CA MET A 72 -18.76 19.77 30.17
C MET A 72 -18.44 18.57 29.24
N ALA A 73 -17.99 18.82 28.01
CA ALA A 73 -17.60 17.74 27.09
C ALA A 73 -16.33 17.01 27.57
N GLN A 74 -15.38 17.76 28.14
CA GLN A 74 -14.17 17.19 28.72
C GLN A 74 -14.48 16.35 29.97
N LEU A 75 -15.43 16.80 30.80
CA LEU A 75 -15.91 16.02 31.96
C LEU A 75 -16.67 14.76 31.54
N GLN A 76 -17.51 14.84 30.49
CA GLN A 76 -18.22 13.68 29.92
C GLN A 76 -17.23 12.62 29.41
N GLN A 77 -16.19 13.05 28.69
CA GLN A 77 -15.14 12.16 28.17
C GLN A 77 -14.33 11.51 29.31
N MET A 78 -14.11 12.22 30.40
CA MET A 78 -13.44 11.68 31.60
C MET A 78 -14.33 10.68 32.35
N MET A 79 -15.65 10.91 32.42
CA MET A 79 -16.61 9.96 33.00
C MET A 79 -16.72 8.67 32.18
N ASP A 80 -16.75 8.75 30.85
CA ASP A 80 -16.78 7.56 29.98
C ASP A 80 -15.51 6.72 30.11
N GLN A 81 -14.36 7.37 30.32
CA GLN A 81 -13.09 6.68 30.57
C GLN A 81 -13.07 5.96 31.93
N MET A 82 -13.70 6.52 32.97
CA MET A 82 -13.82 5.86 34.27
C MET A 82 -14.83 4.71 34.28
N ASN A 83 -15.88 4.78 33.47
CA ASN A 83 -16.93 3.75 33.46
C ASN A 83 -16.55 2.48 32.65
N GLN A 84 -15.47 2.51 31.87
CA GLN A 84 -14.95 1.33 31.15
C GLN A 84 -13.77 0.64 31.86
N GLY A 85 -13.36 1.12 33.03
CA GLY A 85 -12.26 0.56 33.83
C GLY A 85 -12.72 -0.47 34.86
N GLY A 86 -13.11 -1.68 34.42
CA GLY A 86 -13.53 -2.75 35.32
C GLY A 86 -13.26 -4.15 34.78
N GLY A 87 -12.02 -4.65 34.95
CA GLY A 87 -11.69 -6.04 34.63
C GLY A 87 -10.20 -6.34 34.56
N MET A 88 -9.52 -6.50 35.70
CA MET A 88 -8.22 -7.20 35.77
C MET A 88 -8.44 -8.71 35.71
N PRO A 89 -7.56 -9.44 35.00
CA PRO A 89 -7.05 -10.70 35.52
C PRO A 89 -5.52 -10.68 35.65
N PRO A 90 -4.94 -11.37 36.65
CA PRO A 90 -3.51 -11.50 36.81
C PRO A 90 -3.00 -12.72 36.03
N ASN A 91 -1.85 -12.63 35.34
CA ASN A 91 -1.02 -13.82 35.17
C ASN A 91 0.47 -13.47 35.00
N MET A 92 1.28 -14.18 35.78
CA MET A 92 2.74 -14.16 35.83
C MET A 92 3.34 -15.02 34.72
N GLY A 93 4.51 -14.59 34.24
CA GLY A 93 5.60 -15.49 33.87
C GLY A 93 5.69 -15.90 32.40
N GLN A 94 6.60 -15.27 31.66
CA GLN A 94 7.79 -15.97 31.14
C GLN A 94 8.77 -14.97 30.49
N GLN A 95 10.01 -15.02 30.98
CA GLN A 95 11.19 -14.44 30.34
C GLN A 95 11.52 -15.22 29.06
N GLY A 96 11.77 -14.54 27.94
CA GLY A 96 12.26 -15.21 26.74
C GLY A 96 12.50 -14.32 25.52
N LYS A 97 13.76 -13.87 25.36
CA LYS A 97 14.48 -13.50 24.12
C LYS A 97 14.10 -12.16 23.45
N PRO A 98 15.08 -11.42 22.88
CA PRO A 98 14.79 -10.22 22.10
C PRO A 98 14.19 -10.65 20.76
N GLY A 99 12.85 -10.65 20.70
CA GLY A 99 12.09 -10.90 19.49
C GLY A 99 11.98 -9.62 18.65
N THR A 100 12.37 -9.69 17.39
CA THR A 100 12.01 -8.72 16.35
C THR A 100 10.51 -8.46 16.41
N GLN A 101 10.12 -7.20 16.64
CA GLN A 101 8.73 -6.77 16.57
C GLN A 101 8.28 -6.83 15.11
N VAL A 102 7.64 -7.94 14.75
CA VAL A 102 6.81 -7.97 13.56
C VAL A 102 5.53 -7.27 13.96
N PHE A 103 5.35 -6.05 13.48
CA PHE A 103 4.08 -5.36 13.63
C PHE A 103 3.04 -6.08 12.77
N ASP A 104 2.34 -7.03 13.40
CA ASP A 104 1.08 -7.48 12.87
C ASP A 104 0.14 -6.27 12.85
N SER A 105 -0.77 -6.23 11.88
CA SER A 105 -1.72 -5.11 11.75
C SER A 105 -2.54 -4.85 13.02
N GLU A 106 -2.52 -5.77 13.98
CA GLU A 106 -3.15 -5.68 15.31
C GLU A 106 -2.36 -4.82 16.32
N GLU A 107 -1.02 -4.80 16.34
CA GLU A 107 -0.26 -3.95 17.29
C GLU A 107 -0.28 -2.47 16.87
N PHE A 108 -0.36 -2.21 15.56
CA PHE A 108 -0.62 -0.88 15.04
C PHE A 108 -2.08 -0.43 15.23
N LYS A 109 -3.05 -1.29 15.56
CA LYS A 109 -4.47 -0.89 15.67
C LYS A 109 -4.82 -0.11 16.92
N ASN A 110 -3.95 -0.09 17.93
CA ASN A 110 -4.15 0.76 19.10
C ASN A 110 -3.75 2.23 18.85
N GLN A 111 -3.18 2.54 17.68
CA GLN A 111 -2.97 3.89 17.17
C GLN A 111 -3.70 3.97 15.82
N GLU A 112 -4.61 4.93 15.63
CA GLU A 112 -5.19 5.16 14.31
C GLU A 112 -4.09 5.59 13.34
N ILE A 113 -3.47 4.64 12.61
CA ILE A 113 -2.46 4.99 11.62
C ILE A 113 -3.15 5.81 10.54
N GLN A 114 -2.77 7.07 10.42
CA GLN A 114 -3.25 7.94 9.37
C GLN A 114 -2.40 7.73 8.13
N GLU A 115 -2.98 7.92 6.94
CA GLU A 115 -2.22 7.80 5.68
C GLU A 115 -1.03 8.78 5.60
N SER A 116 -1.03 9.83 6.43
CA SER A 116 0.10 10.73 6.62
C SER A 116 1.36 10.03 7.13
N ASP A 117 1.22 9.00 7.96
CA ASP A 117 2.33 8.42 8.73
C ASP A 117 3.22 7.55 7.85
N PHE A 118 2.65 7.01 6.77
CA PHE A 118 3.34 6.15 5.81
C PHE A 118 3.38 6.72 4.39
N LYS A 119 3.19 8.04 4.26
CA LYS A 119 3.16 8.71 2.95
C LYS A 119 4.47 8.54 2.18
N ASP A 120 5.60 8.61 2.88
CA ASP A 120 6.95 8.54 2.29
C ASP A 120 7.50 7.11 2.21
N TRP A 121 6.72 6.12 2.63
CA TRP A 121 7.11 4.70 2.56
C TRP A 121 7.12 4.22 1.11
N GLN A 122 8.01 3.28 0.81
CA GLN A 122 8.16 2.72 -0.52
C GLN A 122 6.95 1.87 -0.90
N ILE A 123 6.36 2.16 -2.05
CA ILE A 123 5.23 1.39 -2.59
C ILE A 123 5.74 0.22 -3.43
N VAL A 124 5.23 -0.97 -3.14
CA VAL A 124 5.51 -2.22 -3.84
C VAL A 124 4.20 -2.88 -4.28
N TYR A 125 4.11 -3.24 -5.56
CA TYR A 125 2.96 -3.93 -6.14
C TYR A 125 3.35 -5.30 -6.71
N PRO A 126 2.44 -6.29 -6.74
CA PRO A 126 2.65 -7.62 -7.31
C PRO A 126 3.18 -7.61 -8.75
N VAL A 127 2.61 -6.77 -9.61
CA VAL A 127 2.98 -6.64 -11.02
C VAL A 127 4.48 -6.36 -11.24
N TYR A 128 5.19 -5.82 -10.24
CA TYR A 128 6.62 -5.56 -10.32
C TYR A 128 7.44 -6.85 -10.47
N PHE A 129 6.90 -7.98 -10.01
CA PHE A 129 7.56 -9.28 -10.00
C PHE A 129 6.99 -10.26 -11.03
N ASP A 130 5.98 -9.86 -11.81
CA ASP A 130 5.26 -10.76 -12.71
C ASP A 130 6.09 -11.08 -13.97
N LYS A 131 6.42 -12.36 -14.15
CA LYS A 131 7.17 -12.91 -15.28
C LYS A 131 6.43 -12.79 -16.62
N ASN A 132 5.10 -12.76 -16.57
CA ASN A 132 4.24 -12.67 -17.76
C ASN A 132 4.05 -11.24 -18.24
N LYS A 133 4.40 -10.25 -17.41
CA LYS A 133 4.39 -8.84 -17.79
C LYS A 133 5.76 -8.43 -18.32
N THR A 134 5.75 -7.60 -19.34
CA THR A 134 6.91 -6.82 -19.77
C THR A 134 7.19 -5.68 -18.80
N VAL A 135 8.33 -5.06 -18.97
CA VAL A 135 8.69 -3.82 -18.29
C VAL A 135 7.66 -2.70 -18.51
N GLY A 136 7.20 -2.55 -19.76
CA GLY A 136 6.16 -1.58 -20.13
C GLY A 136 4.82 -1.87 -19.47
N GLU A 137 4.51 -3.16 -19.25
CA GLU A 137 3.29 -3.61 -18.56
C GLU A 137 3.39 -3.52 -17.02
N GLY A 138 4.59 -3.34 -16.44
CA GLY A 138 4.75 -3.05 -15.01
C GLY A 138 5.89 -3.78 -14.31
N ARG A 139 6.54 -4.76 -14.94
CA ARG A 139 7.65 -5.52 -14.32
C ARG A 139 8.81 -4.59 -13.95
N ARG A 140 9.44 -4.80 -12.78
CA ARG A 140 10.57 -4.00 -12.27
C ARG A 140 11.79 -4.85 -11.88
N VAL A 141 11.72 -6.17 -12.06
CA VAL A 141 12.85 -7.09 -11.85
C VAL A 141 13.26 -7.75 -13.16
N PRO A 142 14.53 -8.20 -13.29
CA PRO A 142 14.97 -9.01 -14.42
C PRO A 142 14.12 -10.28 -14.56
N LEU A 143 13.95 -10.75 -15.80
CA LEU A 143 13.10 -11.91 -16.10
C LEU A 143 13.51 -13.17 -15.31
N GLU A 144 14.80 -13.34 -15.02
CA GLU A 144 15.35 -14.45 -14.24
C GLU A 144 14.92 -14.47 -12.77
N LEU A 145 14.59 -13.29 -12.23
CA LEU A 145 14.08 -13.12 -10.87
C LEU A 145 12.56 -13.03 -10.82
N ALA A 146 11.90 -12.75 -11.95
CA ALA A 146 10.45 -12.65 -12.02
C ALA A 146 9.78 -14.02 -11.79
N VAL A 147 8.58 -14.00 -11.19
CA VAL A 147 7.81 -15.16 -10.79
C VAL A 147 6.44 -15.18 -11.47
N GLU A 148 5.80 -16.34 -11.50
CA GLU A 148 4.43 -16.48 -12.00
C GLU A 148 3.42 -16.20 -10.87
N ASN A 149 2.35 -15.47 -11.20
CA ASN A 149 1.26 -15.10 -10.29
C ASN A 149 1.76 -14.50 -8.95
N PRO A 150 2.55 -13.41 -8.95
CA PRO A 150 2.94 -12.77 -7.69
C PRO A 150 1.72 -12.24 -6.95
N LEU A 151 1.70 -12.34 -5.61
CA LEU A 151 0.60 -11.85 -4.77
C LEU A 151 1.10 -10.86 -3.73
N GLY A 152 0.26 -9.88 -3.36
CA GLY A 152 0.61 -8.84 -2.39
C GLY A 152 0.91 -9.39 -1.00
N GLN A 153 0.22 -10.45 -0.59
CA GLN A 153 0.48 -11.12 0.69
C GLN A 153 1.89 -11.71 0.78
N THR A 154 2.42 -12.27 -0.30
CA THR A 154 3.77 -12.85 -0.33
C THR A 154 4.83 -11.75 -0.28
N ILE A 155 4.53 -10.55 -0.81
CA ILE A 155 5.38 -9.37 -0.62
C ILE A 155 5.42 -9.00 0.87
N ALA A 156 4.27 -8.97 1.55
CA ALA A 156 4.21 -8.65 2.97
C ALA A 156 4.97 -9.69 3.82
N GLU A 157 4.84 -10.98 3.50
CA GLU A 157 5.60 -12.07 4.12
C GLU A 157 7.12 -11.90 3.91
N ALA A 158 7.55 -11.54 2.70
CA ALA A 158 8.95 -11.24 2.39
C ALA A 158 9.47 -10.06 3.23
N CYS A 159 8.70 -8.97 3.34
CA CYS A 159 9.08 -7.80 4.14
C CYS A 159 9.19 -8.16 5.64
N LYS A 160 8.27 -8.98 6.14
CA LYS A 160 8.32 -9.54 7.50
C LYS A 160 9.59 -10.36 7.74
N MET A 161 9.99 -11.20 6.79
CA MET A 161 11.23 -11.99 6.87
C MET A 161 12.47 -11.08 6.90
N LEU A 162 12.48 -10.03 6.08
CA LEU A 162 13.54 -9.02 6.03
C LEU A 162 13.54 -8.04 7.21
N THR A 163 12.66 -8.25 8.19
CA THR A 163 12.48 -7.38 9.37
C THR A 163 12.23 -5.91 9.00
N LEU A 164 11.52 -5.68 7.90
CA LEU A 164 11.14 -4.35 7.43
C LEU A 164 9.72 -4.00 7.90
N PRO A 165 9.49 -2.81 8.48
CA PRO A 165 8.13 -2.33 8.74
C PRO A 165 7.38 -2.22 7.42
N SER A 166 6.18 -2.80 7.39
CA SER A 166 5.37 -2.77 6.19
C SER A 166 3.88 -2.78 6.51
N ILE A 167 3.10 -2.19 5.61
CA ILE A 167 1.63 -2.13 5.67
C ILE A 167 1.09 -2.79 4.42
N TYR A 168 0.21 -3.78 4.59
CA TYR A 168 -0.44 -4.49 3.50
C TYR A 168 -1.85 -3.95 3.23
N GLU A 169 -2.00 -3.20 2.15
CA GLU A 169 -3.28 -2.67 1.67
C GLU A 169 -3.86 -3.60 0.60
N ALA A 170 -4.55 -4.65 1.05
CA ALA A 170 -5.01 -5.77 0.23
C ALA A 170 -5.95 -5.40 -0.94
N HIS A 171 -6.65 -4.27 -0.86
CA HIS A 171 -7.64 -3.82 -1.84
C HIS A 171 -7.07 -2.80 -2.85
N LYS A 172 -5.84 -2.31 -2.65
CA LYS A 172 -5.24 -1.29 -3.52
C LYS A 172 -4.56 -1.96 -4.71
N THR A 173 -4.78 -1.43 -5.90
CA THR A 173 -4.30 -2.04 -7.14
C THR A 173 -3.38 -1.13 -7.93
N HIS A 174 -2.45 -1.73 -8.69
CA HIS A 174 -1.65 -0.99 -9.65
C HIS A 174 -2.47 -0.69 -10.92
N PRO A 175 -2.39 0.52 -11.52
CA PRO A 175 -3.22 0.88 -12.67
C PRO A 175 -3.00 -0.01 -13.92
N LYS A 176 -1.82 -0.63 -14.06
CA LYS A 176 -1.52 -1.58 -15.15
C LYS A 176 -1.91 -3.03 -14.87
N ASP A 177 -2.39 -3.35 -13.67
CA ASP A 177 -2.73 -4.72 -13.26
C ASP A 177 -3.97 -4.74 -12.35
N TRP A 178 -5.07 -4.22 -12.87
CA TRP A 178 -6.34 -4.01 -12.16
C TRP A 178 -6.91 -5.27 -11.48
N ALA A 179 -6.54 -6.46 -11.94
CA ALA A 179 -7.07 -7.72 -11.45
C ALA A 179 -6.30 -8.31 -10.28
N ASN A 180 -5.08 -7.85 -9.99
CA ASN A 180 -4.25 -8.38 -8.92
C ASN A 180 -4.06 -7.34 -7.81
N PRO A 181 -5.09 -7.10 -6.98
CA PRO A 181 -5.00 -6.15 -5.88
C PRO A 181 -4.03 -6.61 -4.79
N GLY A 182 -3.46 -5.64 -4.10
CA GLY A 182 -2.49 -5.83 -3.03
C GLY A 182 -1.35 -4.83 -3.18
N ARG A 183 -1.31 -3.82 -2.32
CA ARG A 183 -0.18 -2.88 -2.24
C ARG A 183 0.52 -3.10 -0.93
N VAL A 184 1.84 -3.15 -0.94
CA VAL A 184 2.64 -3.13 0.28
C VAL A 184 3.39 -1.82 0.34
N ARG A 185 3.24 -1.11 1.46
CA ARG A 185 4.09 0.05 1.80
C ARG A 185 5.20 -0.44 2.71
N VAL A 186 6.43 -0.02 2.45
CA VAL A 186 7.62 -0.52 3.15
C VAL A 186 8.44 0.67 3.63
N GLN A 187 8.72 0.73 4.93
CA GLN A 187 9.67 1.69 5.46
C GLN A 187 11.08 1.20 5.15
N LEU A 188 11.79 1.94 4.30
CA LEU A 188 13.17 1.62 3.90
C LEU A 188 14.18 2.64 4.42
N LYS A 189 13.74 3.85 4.71
CA LYS A 189 14.58 4.85 5.36
C LYS A 189 14.60 4.54 6.85
N ASP A 190 15.78 4.48 7.43
CA ASP A 190 15.89 4.34 8.88
C ASP A 190 15.18 5.53 9.53
N ASP A 191 14.16 5.24 10.33
CA ASP A 191 13.49 6.23 11.16
C ASP A 191 13.85 5.93 12.62
N PRO A 192 14.74 6.74 13.24
CA PRO A 192 15.12 6.57 14.64
C PRO A 192 13.92 6.57 15.58
N ALA A 193 12.81 7.23 15.22
CA ALA A 193 11.60 7.28 16.04
C ALA A 193 10.91 5.91 16.16
N LEU A 194 11.10 5.01 15.19
CA LEU A 194 10.51 3.67 15.23
C LEU A 194 11.32 2.68 16.09
N GLY A 195 12.53 3.03 16.52
CA GLY A 195 13.36 2.20 17.40
C GLY A 195 13.72 0.83 16.81
N LEU A 196 13.77 0.71 15.49
CA LEU A 196 13.92 -0.55 14.78
C LEU A 196 15.38 -0.97 14.66
N PRO A 197 15.67 -2.28 14.62
CA PRO A 197 17.02 -2.74 14.30
C PRO A 197 17.40 -2.33 12.87
N PRO A 198 18.70 -2.08 12.61
CA PRO A 198 19.15 -1.79 11.25
C PRO A 198 18.89 -2.99 10.35
N HIS A 199 18.43 -2.74 9.12
CA HIS A 199 18.21 -3.77 8.11
C HIS A 199 19.30 -3.74 7.04
N SER A 200 19.55 -4.89 6.39
CA SER A 200 20.59 -5.01 5.36
C SER A 200 20.20 -4.43 3.98
N VAL A 201 18.96 -3.96 3.84
CA VAL A 201 18.43 -3.45 2.57
C VAL A 201 18.94 -2.04 2.31
N LYS A 202 19.61 -1.85 1.17
CA LYS A 202 20.38 -0.61 0.86
C LYS A 202 19.56 0.42 0.12
N ASN A 203 18.75 -0.04 -0.83
CA ASN A 203 17.93 0.80 -1.69
C ASN A 203 16.74 -0.01 -2.24
N LYS A 204 15.85 0.67 -2.96
CA LYS A 204 14.63 0.07 -3.51
C LYS A 204 14.90 -1.10 -4.47
N ARG A 205 15.99 -1.03 -5.24
CA ARG A 205 16.38 -2.11 -6.15
C ARG A 205 16.82 -3.35 -5.38
N HIS A 206 17.59 -3.16 -4.31
CA HIS A 206 17.99 -4.24 -3.41
C HIS A 206 16.74 -4.90 -2.79
N LEU A 207 15.79 -4.10 -2.31
CA LEU A 207 14.50 -4.56 -1.80
C LEU A 207 13.78 -5.47 -2.81
N PHE A 208 13.64 -5.02 -4.05
CA PHE A 208 12.95 -5.79 -5.09
C PHE A 208 13.65 -7.12 -5.40
N ARG A 209 14.99 -7.14 -5.44
CA ARG A 209 15.73 -8.39 -5.66
C ARG A 209 15.52 -9.39 -4.52
N LEU A 210 15.52 -8.93 -3.27
CA LEU A 210 15.29 -9.77 -2.09
C LEU A 210 13.85 -10.33 -2.07
N ILE A 211 12.85 -9.48 -2.33
CA ILE A 211 11.44 -9.94 -2.44
C ILE A 211 11.30 -10.97 -3.57
N ALA A 212 11.91 -10.72 -4.72
CA ALA A 212 11.85 -11.65 -5.85
C ALA A 212 12.51 -13.01 -5.52
N GLN A 213 13.64 -13.01 -4.82
CA GLN A 213 14.29 -14.24 -4.33
C GLN A 213 13.37 -14.99 -3.37
N TYR A 214 12.78 -14.29 -2.39
CA TYR A 214 11.81 -14.88 -1.47
C TYR A 214 10.63 -15.52 -2.20
N MET A 215 10.07 -14.85 -3.21
CA MET A 215 8.97 -15.39 -4.03
C MET A 215 9.38 -16.61 -4.87
N LYS A 216 10.64 -16.72 -5.30
CA LYS A 216 11.13 -17.93 -5.99
C LYS A 216 11.23 -19.12 -5.04
N GLU A 217 11.59 -18.88 -3.79
CA GLU A 217 11.62 -19.91 -2.73
C GLU A 217 10.21 -20.28 -2.25
N HIS A 218 9.25 -19.35 -2.38
CA HIS A 218 7.85 -19.51 -1.97
C HIS A 218 6.90 -19.31 -3.16
N PRO A 219 6.92 -20.21 -4.16
CA PRO A 219 6.12 -20.03 -5.37
C PRO A 219 4.62 -20.06 -5.06
N THR A 220 3.87 -19.20 -5.73
CA THR A 220 2.41 -19.10 -5.61
C THR A 220 1.74 -20.38 -6.07
N LYS A 221 0.86 -20.94 -5.23
CA LYS A 221 0.02 -22.11 -5.52
C LYS A 221 -1.45 -21.72 -5.49
N GLU A 222 -2.33 -22.55 -6.04
CA GLU A 222 -3.77 -22.24 -6.09
C GLU A 222 -4.38 -22.05 -4.69
N VAL A 223 -3.81 -22.71 -3.67
CA VAL A 223 -4.22 -22.57 -2.26
C VAL A 223 -3.70 -21.29 -1.59
N THR A 224 -2.68 -20.64 -2.15
CA THR A 224 -1.97 -19.53 -1.51
C THR A 224 -2.89 -18.35 -1.15
N PRO A 225 -3.83 -17.88 -2.01
CA PRO A 225 -4.79 -16.85 -1.63
C PRO A 225 -5.63 -17.17 -0.38
N TYR A 226 -5.83 -18.45 -0.06
CA TYR A 226 -6.67 -18.94 1.04
C TYR A 226 -5.87 -19.26 2.32
N GLN A 227 -4.65 -18.74 2.42
CA GLN A 227 -3.76 -18.96 3.57
C GLN A 227 -3.39 -17.66 4.31
N GLY A 228 -3.58 -16.50 3.66
CA GLY A 228 -3.18 -15.20 4.18
C GLY A 228 -4.16 -14.58 5.19
N PRO A 229 -3.76 -13.47 5.84
CA PRO A 229 -4.55 -12.79 6.87
C PRO A 229 -5.89 -12.26 6.35
N VAL A 230 -5.97 -11.89 5.07
CA VAL A 230 -7.22 -11.46 4.43
C VAL A 230 -8.25 -12.59 4.44
N PHE A 231 -7.85 -13.81 4.04
CA PHE A 231 -8.74 -14.97 4.06
C PHE A 231 -9.22 -15.30 5.47
N GLN A 232 -8.30 -15.28 6.45
CA GLN A 232 -8.63 -15.53 7.85
C GLN A 232 -9.70 -14.57 8.38
N LYS A 233 -9.57 -13.27 8.06
CA LYS A 233 -10.59 -12.28 8.42
C LYS A 233 -11.93 -12.55 7.71
N ILE A 234 -11.90 -12.98 6.44
CA ILE A 234 -13.13 -13.32 5.69
C ILE A 234 -13.88 -14.47 6.38
N ILE A 235 -13.21 -15.59 6.65
CA ILE A 235 -13.86 -16.76 7.27
C ILE A 235 -14.32 -16.51 8.70
N GLN A 236 -13.67 -15.58 9.43
CA GLN A 236 -14.14 -15.14 10.74
C GLN A 236 -15.45 -14.34 10.64
N THR A 237 -15.57 -13.48 9.63
CA THR A 237 -16.76 -12.64 9.40
C THR A 237 -17.88 -13.35 8.65
N ASN A 238 -17.52 -14.33 7.83
CA ASN A 238 -18.42 -15.14 7.02
C ASN A 238 -17.94 -16.60 7.01
N PRO A 239 -18.32 -17.39 8.03
CA PRO A 239 -17.96 -18.80 8.11
C PRO A 239 -18.48 -19.66 6.94
N GLU A 240 -19.54 -19.20 6.24
CA GLU A 240 -20.12 -19.88 5.08
C GLU A 240 -19.43 -19.53 3.76
N PHE A 241 -18.30 -18.82 3.80
CA PHE A 241 -17.56 -18.48 2.58
C PHE A 241 -17.23 -19.76 1.78
N PRO A 242 -17.67 -19.87 0.51
CA PRO A 242 -17.70 -21.15 -0.19
C PRO A 242 -16.31 -21.66 -0.56
N TRP A 243 -15.34 -20.76 -0.68
CA TRP A 243 -14.00 -21.10 -1.17
C TRP A 243 -12.99 -21.26 -0.05
N ASN A 244 -12.18 -22.30 -0.13
CA ASN A 244 -11.12 -22.58 0.83
C ASN A 244 -10.04 -23.45 0.17
N SER A 245 -8.98 -23.79 0.92
CA SER A 245 -7.87 -24.61 0.42
C SER A 245 -8.26 -25.99 -0.11
N LYS A 246 -9.46 -26.51 0.19
CA LYS A 246 -10.01 -27.78 -0.32
C LYS A 246 -11.05 -27.58 -1.44
N ASN A 247 -11.73 -26.45 -1.46
CA ASN A 247 -12.76 -26.10 -2.45
C ASN A 247 -12.39 -24.77 -3.11
N LEU A 248 -11.60 -24.84 -4.17
CA LEU A 248 -11.10 -23.66 -4.89
C LEU A 248 -12.17 -23.17 -5.88
N PRO A 249 -12.28 -21.85 -6.13
CA PRO A 249 -13.16 -21.35 -7.17
C PRO A 249 -12.66 -21.81 -8.55
N PRO A 250 -13.53 -21.79 -9.57
CA PRO A 250 -13.08 -22.00 -10.95
C PRO A 250 -12.05 -20.92 -11.34
N LYS A 251 -11.11 -21.29 -12.22
CA LYS A 251 -10.14 -20.34 -12.76
C LYS A 251 -10.86 -19.17 -13.46
N PRO A 252 -10.39 -17.93 -13.30
CA PRO A 252 -11.00 -16.78 -13.95
C PRO A 252 -10.95 -16.95 -15.47
N GLN A 253 -12.07 -16.70 -16.14
CA GLN A 253 -12.16 -16.74 -17.60
C GLN A 253 -12.04 -15.32 -18.15
N TYR A 254 -11.20 -15.12 -19.16
CA TYR A 254 -10.97 -13.83 -19.80
C TYR A 254 -10.94 -13.98 -21.33
N PRO A 255 -11.24 -12.91 -22.09
CA PRO A 255 -11.15 -12.94 -23.54
C PRO A 255 -9.75 -13.37 -24.00
N ARG A 256 -9.70 -14.11 -25.11
CA ARG A 256 -8.43 -14.54 -25.71
C ARG A 256 -7.53 -13.33 -25.97
N GLY A 257 -6.25 -13.47 -25.63
CA GLY A 257 -5.22 -12.43 -25.78
C GLY A 257 -4.99 -11.55 -24.55
N TRP A 258 -5.87 -11.61 -23.53
CA TRP A 258 -5.63 -10.90 -22.27
C TRP A 258 -4.59 -11.67 -21.45
N LYS A 259 -3.51 -11.01 -21.04
CA LYS A 259 -2.47 -11.59 -20.16
C LYS A 259 -2.88 -11.41 -18.71
N MET A 260 -3.56 -12.41 -18.15
CA MET A 260 -4.07 -12.37 -16.78
C MET A 260 -3.44 -13.47 -15.93
N PRO A 261 -3.18 -13.22 -14.64
CA PRO A 261 -2.74 -14.28 -13.73
C PRO A 261 -3.81 -15.38 -13.63
N GLU A 262 -3.38 -16.63 -13.53
CA GLU A 262 -4.29 -17.75 -13.26
C GLU A 262 -4.74 -17.78 -11.80
N ILE A 263 -3.85 -17.35 -10.89
CA ILE A 263 -4.09 -17.32 -9.46
C ILE A 263 -4.17 -15.86 -9.04
N LEU A 264 -5.32 -15.49 -8.47
CA LEU A 264 -5.64 -14.13 -8.05
C LEU A 264 -5.97 -14.09 -6.56
N PRO A 265 -5.72 -12.96 -5.88
CA PRO A 265 -6.13 -12.79 -4.49
C PRO A 265 -7.65 -12.79 -4.38
N ILE A 266 -8.19 -13.19 -3.22
CA ILE A 266 -9.64 -13.33 -3.00
C ILE A 266 -10.42 -12.04 -3.28
N LEU A 267 -9.80 -10.88 -3.02
CA LEU A 267 -10.40 -9.56 -3.26
C LEU A 267 -10.30 -9.10 -4.72
N SER A 268 -9.81 -9.95 -5.63
CA SER A 268 -9.67 -9.61 -7.03
C SER A 268 -11.02 -9.26 -7.65
N PRO A 269 -11.15 -8.09 -8.32
CA PRO A 269 -12.34 -7.76 -9.08
C PRO A 269 -12.66 -8.79 -10.17
N ALA A 270 -11.65 -9.51 -10.68
CA ALA A 270 -11.80 -10.50 -11.75
C ALA A 270 -12.37 -11.86 -11.29
N LEU A 271 -12.40 -12.14 -9.98
CA LEU A 271 -13.03 -13.35 -9.43
C LEU A 271 -14.55 -13.19 -9.27
N SER A 272 -15.11 -11.99 -9.51
CA SER A 272 -16.54 -11.76 -9.42
C SER A 272 -17.28 -12.52 -10.53
N HIS A 273 -17.81 -13.70 -10.17
CA HIS A 273 -18.77 -14.42 -10.98
C HIS A 273 -20.04 -13.57 -11.09
N GLY A 274 -20.49 -13.32 -12.31
CA GLY A 274 -21.55 -12.37 -12.65
C GLY A 274 -22.73 -12.40 -11.68
N GLU A 275 -23.09 -11.21 -11.21
CA GLU A 275 -24.38 -10.84 -10.62
C GLU A 275 -24.64 -11.17 -9.13
N ALA A 276 -24.06 -12.21 -8.52
CA ALA A 276 -24.41 -12.58 -7.14
C ALA A 276 -23.51 -12.00 -6.01
N ASN A 277 -22.32 -11.47 -6.35
CA ASN A 277 -21.32 -11.08 -5.36
C ASN A 277 -21.20 -9.57 -5.12
N ASN A 278 -21.99 -8.72 -5.81
CA ASN A 278 -21.89 -7.28 -5.59
C ASN A 278 -22.26 -6.91 -4.16
N ASP A 279 -23.32 -7.50 -3.60
CA ASP A 279 -23.71 -7.28 -2.20
C ASP A 279 -22.65 -7.80 -1.23
N MET A 280 -22.02 -8.94 -1.54
CA MET A 280 -20.97 -9.53 -0.71
C MET A 280 -19.67 -8.70 -0.75
N MET A 281 -19.28 -8.24 -1.94
CA MET A 281 -18.12 -7.40 -2.15
C MET A 281 -18.35 -6.00 -1.59
N GLU A 282 -19.57 -5.47 -1.65
CA GLU A 282 -19.95 -4.19 -1.04
C GLU A 282 -20.00 -4.30 0.49
N GLN A 283 -20.57 -5.38 1.05
CA GLN A 283 -20.51 -5.64 2.49
C GLN A 283 -19.08 -5.79 2.98
N MET A 284 -18.26 -6.54 2.25
CA MET A 284 -16.84 -6.69 2.53
C MET A 284 -16.08 -5.37 2.37
N ALA A 285 -16.34 -4.59 1.32
CA ALA A 285 -15.74 -3.28 1.15
C ALA A 285 -16.12 -2.33 2.29
N ASN A 286 -17.38 -2.33 2.73
CA ASN A 286 -17.87 -1.51 3.84
C ASN A 286 -17.31 -1.96 5.20
N GLN A 287 -17.03 -3.26 5.36
CA GLN A 287 -16.46 -3.80 6.60
C GLN A 287 -14.94 -3.59 6.69
N PHE A 288 -14.25 -3.51 5.55
CA PHE A 288 -12.81 -3.25 5.48
C PHE A 288 -12.47 -1.78 5.19
N MET A 289 -13.43 -0.98 4.76
CA MET A 289 -13.35 0.48 4.64
C MET A 289 -14.61 1.10 5.27
N PRO A 290 -14.52 1.72 6.46
CA PRO A 290 -15.65 2.49 6.97
C PRO A 290 -15.97 3.60 5.97
N LYS A 291 -17.24 3.72 5.57
CA LYS A 291 -17.72 4.84 4.73
C LYS A 291 -17.33 6.13 5.44
N ILE A 292 -16.41 6.90 4.85
CA ILE A 292 -16.08 8.25 5.31
C ILE A 292 -17.37 9.07 5.19
N PRO A 293 -17.83 9.76 6.26
CA PRO A 293 -19.03 10.58 6.18
C PRO A 293 -18.92 11.59 5.04
N GLU A 294 -19.94 11.62 4.19
CA GLU A 294 -20.01 12.47 3.00
C GLU A 294 -19.85 13.94 3.42
N ALA A 295 -18.86 14.64 2.86
CA ALA A 295 -18.61 16.03 3.19
C ALA A 295 -19.84 16.89 2.81
N PRO A 296 -20.25 17.87 3.64
CA PRO A 296 -21.39 18.71 3.35
C PRO A 296 -21.23 19.43 2.00
N PRO A 297 -22.31 19.61 1.21
CA PRO A 297 -22.23 20.20 -0.11
C PRO A 297 -21.62 21.61 -0.04
N GLN A 298 -20.51 21.81 -0.74
CA GLN A 298 -19.87 23.11 -0.86
C GLN A 298 -20.84 24.10 -1.53
N GLN A 299 -21.18 25.18 -0.83
CA GLN A 299 -21.99 26.24 -1.38
C GLN A 299 -21.30 26.84 -2.60
N LYS A 300 -22.00 26.85 -3.75
CA LYS A 300 -21.52 27.46 -4.99
C LYS A 300 -21.28 28.95 -4.78
N VAL A 301 -20.02 29.35 -4.66
CA VAL A 301 -19.65 30.77 -4.66
C VAL A 301 -19.92 31.32 -6.06
N LYS A 302 -20.87 32.27 -6.17
CA LYS A 302 -21.16 32.99 -7.41
C LYS A 302 -19.90 33.73 -7.86
N LYS A 303 -19.32 33.34 -9.00
CA LYS A 303 -18.25 34.12 -9.67
C LYS A 303 -18.84 35.46 -10.12
N MET A 304 -18.48 36.55 -9.44
CA MET A 304 -18.70 37.90 -9.94
C MET A 304 -17.80 38.13 -11.15
N LYS A 305 -18.41 38.46 -12.29
CA LYS A 305 -17.74 38.83 -13.53
C LYS A 305 -17.26 40.28 -13.36
N VAL A 306 -15.98 40.48 -13.04
CA VAL A 306 -15.38 41.82 -13.05
C VAL A 306 -15.18 42.22 -14.51
N ARG A 307 -15.97 43.19 -14.96
CA ARG A 307 -15.86 43.87 -16.25
C ARG A 307 -14.72 44.87 -16.15
N VAL A 308 -13.55 44.55 -16.70
CA VAL A 308 -12.50 45.56 -16.92
C VAL A 308 -12.91 46.35 -18.16
N GLY A 309 -13.32 47.60 -17.95
CA GLY A 309 -13.68 48.52 -19.02
C GLY A 309 -12.67 49.65 -19.09
N ARG A 310 -11.82 49.62 -20.12
CA ARG A 310 -11.55 50.68 -21.09
C ARG A 310 -10.63 50.14 -22.16
#